data_AF-A0AAU9C459-F1
#
_entry.id   AF-A0AAU9C459-F1
#
_cell.length_a   1.000
_cell.length_b   1.000
_cell.length_c   1.000
_cell.angle_alpha   90.00
_cell.angle_beta   90.00
_cell.angle_gamma   90.00
#
_symmetry.space_group_name_H-M   'P 1'
#
loop_
_entity.id
_entity.type
_entity.pdbx_description
1 polymer ?
#
loop_
_entity_poly.entity_id
_entity_poly.type
_entity_poly.pdbx_seq_one_letter_code
_entity_poly.pdbx_strand_id
1 'polypeptide(L)'
;MSGRPGLGRPDDDDRRDHKERHEKSEKLSLKIDKAEYKAEKHRLEVKAKLRHGGDRRYRIELYDAVTGALLASRSSDDDSVKFKLRDLSGGEVPCAVEARVDGLTARRDVRHAPEHCSSGGGGTPPPPPTANLPPECQIVAPAADPVQIGLGRTVDFAGSASDPEGGPLSYEWDFSGGADARPTVPDPAPVTFDRPGRFQVHFHVTDDHGNRCDATHTVIVGNPPPTTAMVPQQPAPGEPGSGDGNHVVLPANDLGMHCADLSSYPFSVLPPFNTVNAHALRRGSEPQLLDDAVVELRYSAASNPNDPVGPDSINSTSQNYPVGASADAAQIVKSDFWDSVGPNGETNAELLFGLPPGLVHPDEGLPVHHNTDHGRYMPGISVPYQAKDPQAFSAFVAEHGWFTAEGIPMTPVDDQGRFNSYPLLRVQALDKASGKVLATTDVVTPVSYEVDCVAYDPDDPAATPLPPVTSRFAENPGTLYRDSHGHGGLGCESCHGSPHAIWPNRNPNANDNVTAMQLQGHRGTLLECTVCHTEGSFPKGTLDGPHGMHPVNDPAWISRHGDFFEHAKGDPCAACHGADHLGTRLAKTPVDRVLKDREGKVLATLKAGDQVACNLCHSLEKSFDK
;
A
#
# COMPACT_ATOMS: atom_id res chain seq x y z
N MET A 1 33.20 -37.26 -103.37
CA MET A 1 31.81 -36.78 -103.16
C MET A 1 31.17 -37.80 -102.21
N SER A 2 30.60 -37.54 -101.04
CA SER A 2 30.26 -36.34 -100.26
C SER A 2 29.67 -36.87 -98.93
N GLY A 3 29.93 -36.22 -97.79
CA GLY A 3 28.95 -36.19 -96.68
C GLY A 3 29.29 -36.84 -95.33
N ARG A 4 29.78 -35.98 -94.42
CA ARG A 4 29.54 -35.85 -92.95
C ARG A 4 29.90 -36.99 -91.97
N PRO A 5 30.59 -36.67 -90.85
CA PRO A 5 30.96 -37.65 -89.83
C PRO A 5 30.00 -37.63 -88.62
N GLY A 6 29.85 -38.80 -87.98
CA GLY A 6 29.31 -38.98 -86.63
C GLY A 6 30.34 -39.70 -85.75
N LEU A 7 30.74 -39.05 -84.67
CA LEU A 7 31.52 -39.56 -83.53
C LEU A 7 30.61 -39.32 -82.31
N GLY A 8 30.53 -40.09 -81.23
CA GLY A 8 31.37 -41.11 -80.62
C GLY A 8 31.02 -41.03 -79.13
N ARG A 9 30.76 -42.18 -78.49
CA ARG A 9 30.60 -42.36 -77.03
C ARG A 9 31.90 -42.98 -76.47
N PRO A 10 32.08 -43.18 -75.15
CA PRO A 10 31.66 -42.41 -73.97
C PRO A 10 32.82 -42.24 -72.94
N ASP A 11 32.53 -41.56 -71.84
CA ASP A 11 32.86 -41.91 -70.44
C ASP A 11 33.40 -40.77 -69.55
N ASP A 12 32.70 -40.68 -68.43
CA ASP A 12 33.02 -40.17 -67.09
C ASP A 12 33.57 -38.76 -66.84
N ASP A 13 32.81 -38.10 -65.96
CA ASP A 13 33.22 -37.36 -64.78
C ASP A 13 32.83 -35.87 -64.73
N ASP A 14 32.24 -35.56 -63.57
CA ASP A 14 32.10 -34.27 -62.91
C ASP A 14 31.51 -33.05 -63.65
N ARG A 15 30.28 -32.68 -63.25
CA ARG A 15 29.78 -31.30 -63.01
C ARG A 15 28.27 -31.29 -62.78
N ARG A 16 27.88 -31.09 -61.51
CA ARG A 16 26.52 -30.62 -61.17
C ARG A 16 26.49 -29.10 -61.39
N ASP A 17 25.90 -28.68 -62.50
CA ASP A 17 25.57 -27.28 -62.75
C ASP A 17 24.47 -26.81 -61.79
N HIS A 18 24.76 -25.67 -61.17
CA HIS A 18 23.85 -24.86 -60.37
C HIS A 18 22.61 -24.50 -61.18
N LYS A 19 21.46 -25.09 -60.82
CA LYS A 19 20.17 -24.51 -61.18
C LYS A 19 19.83 -23.49 -60.10
N GLU A 20 20.19 -22.22 -60.34
CA GLU A 20 19.70 -21.07 -59.57
C GLU A 20 18.17 -21.11 -59.54
N ARG A 21 17.62 -21.60 -58.42
CA ARG A 21 16.29 -21.20 -57.98
C ARG A 21 16.48 -19.83 -57.36
N HIS A 22 16.17 -18.78 -58.11
CA HIS A 22 15.86 -17.49 -57.54
C HIS A 22 14.63 -17.65 -56.62
N GLU A 23 14.85 -17.90 -55.33
CA GLU A 23 13.91 -17.49 -54.30
C GLU A 23 13.85 -15.97 -54.33
N LYS A 24 12.76 -15.43 -54.89
CA LYS A 24 12.40 -14.03 -54.66
C LYS A 24 12.18 -13.89 -53.16
N SER A 25 13.11 -13.29 -52.42
CA SER A 25 12.81 -12.81 -51.07
C SER A 25 11.67 -11.81 -51.21
N GLU A 26 10.48 -12.13 -50.69
CA GLU A 26 9.39 -11.15 -50.68
C GLU A 26 9.83 -9.95 -49.82
N LYS A 27 9.95 -8.79 -50.48
CA LYS A 27 10.36 -7.55 -49.83
C LYS A 27 9.31 -7.17 -48.78
N LEU A 28 9.73 -6.95 -47.54
CA LEU A 28 8.87 -6.51 -46.44
C LEU A 28 8.07 -5.27 -46.88
N SER A 29 6.74 -5.33 -46.79
CA SER A 29 5.86 -4.20 -47.10
C SER A 29 4.65 -4.13 -46.18
N LEU A 30 4.23 -2.92 -45.84
CA LEU A 30 3.12 -2.65 -44.92
C LEU A 30 2.06 -1.80 -45.61
N LYS A 31 0.79 -2.16 -45.43
CA LYS A 31 -0.36 -1.38 -45.91
C LYS A 31 -1.52 -1.49 -44.95
N ILE A 32 -2.28 -0.40 -44.75
CA ILE A 32 -3.59 -0.49 -44.10
C ILE A 32 -4.68 -0.69 -45.16
N ASP A 33 -5.37 -1.82 -45.13
CA ASP A 33 -6.44 -2.19 -46.06
C ASP A 33 -7.80 -1.68 -45.63
N LYS A 34 -8.04 -1.58 -44.31
CA LYS A 34 -9.29 -1.09 -43.73
C LYS A 34 -8.97 -0.25 -42.49
N ALA A 35 -9.61 0.90 -42.38
CA ALA A 35 -9.76 1.67 -41.14
C ALA A 35 -11.18 2.22 -41.16
N GLU A 36 -12.02 1.79 -40.23
CA GLU A 36 -13.44 2.15 -40.20
C GLU A 36 -13.97 2.18 -38.77
N TYR A 37 -14.59 3.29 -38.40
CA TYR A 37 -15.28 3.44 -37.14
C TYR A 37 -16.74 2.97 -37.27
N LYS A 38 -17.21 2.25 -36.25
CA LYS A 38 -18.57 1.74 -36.11
C LYS A 38 -19.21 2.45 -34.91
N ALA A 39 -19.84 3.58 -35.17
CA ALA A 39 -20.44 4.45 -34.14
C ALA A 39 -21.46 3.69 -33.29
N GLU A 40 -22.26 2.81 -33.89
CA GLU A 40 -23.27 2.00 -33.19
C GLU A 40 -22.69 0.94 -32.25
N LYS A 41 -21.37 0.73 -32.29
CA LYS A 41 -20.65 -0.26 -31.46
C LYS A 41 -19.50 0.36 -30.67
N HIS A 42 -19.35 1.69 -30.70
CA HIS A 42 -18.21 2.41 -30.12
C HIS A 42 -16.86 1.75 -30.47
N ARG A 43 -16.67 1.38 -31.74
CA ARG A 43 -15.56 0.49 -32.14
C ARG A 43 -14.84 0.92 -33.40
N LEU A 44 -13.51 1.05 -33.32
CA LEU A 44 -12.64 1.24 -34.48
C LEU A 44 -12.05 -0.11 -34.94
N GLU A 45 -12.26 -0.44 -36.21
CA GLU A 45 -11.72 -1.63 -36.86
C GLU A 45 -10.64 -1.27 -37.88
N VAL A 46 -9.40 -1.72 -37.62
CA VAL A 46 -8.26 -1.53 -38.52
C VAL A 46 -7.74 -2.89 -39.00
N LYS A 47 -7.46 -3.01 -40.30
CA LYS A 47 -6.84 -4.19 -40.90
C LYS A 47 -5.57 -3.76 -41.62
N ALA A 48 -4.42 -4.13 -41.09
CA ALA A 48 -3.13 -4.01 -41.74
C ALA A 48 -2.81 -5.29 -42.52
N LYS A 49 -2.14 -5.15 -43.67
CA LYS A 49 -1.50 -6.21 -44.43
C LYS A 49 0.00 -6.03 -44.34
N LEU A 50 0.68 -7.10 -44.01
CA LEU A 50 2.12 -7.18 -43.93
C LEU A 50 2.54 -8.26 -44.93
N ARG A 51 3.31 -7.93 -45.95
CA ARG A 51 3.95 -8.96 -46.79
C ARG A 51 5.37 -9.14 -46.31
N HIS A 52 5.77 -10.35 -46.01
CA HIS A 52 7.12 -10.68 -45.56
C HIS A 52 7.55 -12.06 -46.07
N GLY A 53 8.85 -12.30 -46.14
CA GLY A 53 9.40 -13.64 -46.38
C GLY A 53 9.80 -14.32 -45.07
N GLY A 54 9.31 -15.54 -44.84
CA GLY A 54 9.68 -16.42 -43.72
C GLY A 54 8.85 -16.27 -42.45
N ASP A 55 9.01 -17.23 -41.52
CA ASP A 55 8.23 -17.38 -40.27
C ASP A 55 8.72 -16.46 -39.11
N ARG A 56 8.98 -15.19 -39.42
CA ARG A 56 9.36 -14.19 -38.41
C ARG A 56 8.12 -13.42 -37.96
N ARG A 57 7.90 -13.33 -36.64
CA ARG A 57 6.88 -12.41 -36.07
C ARG A 57 7.35 -10.97 -36.13
N TYR A 58 6.49 -10.09 -36.62
CA TYR A 58 6.68 -8.65 -36.65
C TYR A 58 5.79 -7.98 -35.62
N ARG A 59 6.29 -6.98 -34.91
CA ARG A 59 5.49 -6.13 -34.02
C ARG A 59 4.89 -4.99 -34.84
N ILE A 60 3.57 -5.03 -35.04
CA ILE A 60 2.80 -3.96 -35.68
C ILE A 60 2.28 -3.05 -34.58
N GLU A 61 2.67 -1.79 -34.61
CA GLU A 61 2.16 -0.76 -33.72
C GLU A 61 1.20 0.14 -34.47
N LEU A 62 0.01 0.32 -33.93
CA LEU A 62 -1.03 1.17 -34.50
C LEU A 62 -1.08 2.47 -33.69
N TYR A 63 -0.89 3.58 -34.36
CA TYR A 63 -0.91 4.92 -33.81
C TYR A 63 -2.10 5.70 -34.35
N ASP A 64 -2.51 6.70 -33.59
CA ASP A 64 -3.23 7.84 -34.13
C ASP A 64 -2.25 8.64 -35.01
N ALA A 65 -2.56 8.76 -36.30
CA ALA A 65 -1.69 9.42 -37.27
C ALA A 65 -1.66 10.94 -37.12
N VAL A 66 -2.55 11.50 -36.31
CA VAL A 66 -2.67 12.94 -36.05
C VAL A 66 -1.95 13.31 -34.75
N THR A 67 -2.23 12.59 -33.66
CA THR A 67 -1.66 12.90 -32.33
C THR A 67 -0.33 12.18 -32.08
N GLY A 68 -0.05 11.09 -32.79
CA GLY A 68 1.10 10.22 -32.53
C GLY A 68 0.92 9.30 -31.33
N ALA A 69 -0.25 9.26 -30.71
CA ALA A 69 -0.55 8.38 -29.59
C ALA A 69 -0.58 6.91 -30.04
N LEU A 70 0.02 6.02 -29.25
CA LEU A 70 -0.04 4.57 -29.50
C LEU A 70 -1.43 4.06 -29.10
N LEU A 71 -2.19 3.53 -30.07
CA LEU A 71 -3.54 3.01 -29.86
C LEU A 71 -3.54 1.52 -29.50
N ALA A 72 -2.68 0.74 -30.15
CA ALA A 72 -2.53 -0.69 -29.89
C ALA A 72 -1.22 -1.21 -30.47
N SER A 73 -0.71 -2.32 -29.94
CA SER A 73 0.37 -3.07 -30.58
C SER A 73 0.01 -4.55 -30.64
N ARG A 74 0.52 -5.24 -31.67
CA ARG A 74 0.35 -6.68 -31.82
C ARG A 74 1.53 -7.29 -32.56
N SER A 75 2.09 -8.35 -32.00
CA SER A 75 3.07 -9.19 -32.70
C SER A 75 2.35 -10.25 -33.53
N SER A 76 2.70 -10.38 -34.80
CA SER A 76 2.06 -11.30 -35.74
C SER A 76 3.03 -11.73 -36.83
N ASP A 77 2.94 -13.00 -37.25
CA ASP A 77 3.53 -13.59 -38.46
C ASP A 77 2.49 -13.81 -39.56
N ASP A 78 1.21 -13.50 -39.30
CA ASP A 78 0.19 -13.45 -40.34
C ASP A 78 0.41 -12.31 -41.35
N ASP A 79 0.10 -12.59 -42.62
CA ASP A 79 0.04 -11.61 -43.71
C ASP A 79 -0.98 -10.47 -43.48
N SER A 80 -1.85 -10.60 -42.47
CA SER A 80 -2.82 -9.59 -42.13
C SER A 80 -3.18 -9.53 -40.65
N VAL A 81 -3.03 -8.34 -40.07
CA VAL A 81 -3.29 -8.05 -38.66
C VAL A 81 -4.55 -7.22 -38.51
N LYS A 82 -5.44 -7.60 -37.58
CA LYS A 82 -6.68 -6.87 -37.29
C LYS A 82 -6.64 -6.27 -35.88
N PHE A 83 -6.89 -4.97 -35.79
CA PHE A 83 -7.09 -4.25 -34.53
C PHE A 83 -8.58 -3.93 -34.36
N LYS A 84 -9.07 -4.11 -33.13
CA LYS A 84 -10.44 -3.78 -32.73
C LYS A 84 -10.36 -3.01 -31.41
N LEU A 85 -10.42 -1.68 -31.50
CA LEU A 85 -10.43 -0.78 -30.34
C LEU A 85 -11.87 -0.54 -29.94
N ARG A 86 -12.23 -0.80 -28.68
CA ARG A 86 -13.59 -0.69 -28.14
C ARG A 86 -13.71 0.51 -27.21
N ASP A 87 -14.95 0.83 -26.85
CA ASP A 87 -15.29 1.83 -25.84
C ASP A 87 -14.77 3.23 -26.17
N LEU A 88 -14.60 3.51 -27.47
CA LEU A 88 -14.18 4.83 -27.94
C LEU A 88 -15.41 5.77 -27.99
N SER A 89 -15.30 6.90 -27.30
CA SER A 89 -16.23 8.03 -27.41
C SER A 89 -15.84 8.93 -28.59
N GLY A 90 -16.76 9.79 -29.04
CA GLY A 90 -16.61 10.56 -30.28
C GLY A 90 -15.38 11.49 -30.35
N GLY A 91 -14.74 11.84 -29.23
CA GLY A 91 -13.48 12.59 -29.20
C GLY A 91 -12.22 11.71 -29.26
N GLU A 92 -12.34 10.41 -28.99
CA GLU A 92 -11.23 9.45 -28.90
C GLU A 92 -11.03 8.65 -30.19
N VAL A 93 -11.91 8.84 -31.18
CA VAL A 93 -11.79 8.17 -32.48
C VAL A 93 -10.82 8.95 -33.36
N PRO A 94 -9.66 8.38 -33.74
CA PRO A 94 -8.68 9.08 -34.56
C PRO A 94 -9.22 9.35 -35.97
N CYS A 95 -8.92 10.52 -36.53
CA CYS A 95 -9.26 10.84 -37.92
C CYS A 95 -8.46 10.01 -38.94
N ALA A 96 -7.24 9.61 -38.58
CA ALA A 96 -6.40 8.75 -39.37
C ALA A 96 -5.55 7.87 -38.45
N VAL A 97 -5.19 6.68 -38.94
CA VAL A 97 -4.33 5.74 -38.22
C VAL A 97 -3.04 5.48 -38.98
N GLU A 98 -1.95 5.26 -38.26
CA GLU A 98 -0.64 4.91 -38.81
C GLU A 98 -0.15 3.60 -38.20
N ALA A 99 0.12 2.60 -39.04
CA ALA A 99 0.75 1.37 -38.63
C ALA A 99 2.27 1.48 -38.81
N ARG A 100 3.07 1.02 -37.85
CA ARG A 100 4.54 0.98 -37.90
C ARG A 100 5.06 -0.44 -37.66
N VAL A 101 6.04 -0.86 -38.47
CA VAL A 101 6.74 -2.17 -38.37
C VAL A 101 8.16 -2.00 -38.89
N ASP A 102 9.19 -2.31 -38.10
CA ASP A 102 10.61 -2.38 -38.52
C ASP A 102 11.03 -1.22 -39.47
N GLY A 103 10.64 0.02 -39.13
CA GLY A 103 10.94 1.24 -39.90
C GLY A 103 10.01 1.55 -41.08
N LEU A 104 9.09 0.64 -41.43
CA LEU A 104 8.00 0.90 -42.39
C LEU A 104 6.83 1.57 -41.70
N THR A 105 6.19 2.50 -42.39
CA THR A 105 4.95 3.13 -41.96
C THR A 105 3.86 3.01 -43.03
N ALA A 106 2.61 2.88 -42.60
CA ALA A 106 1.46 2.94 -43.48
C ALA A 106 0.35 3.74 -42.81
N ARG A 107 -0.07 4.84 -43.44
CA ARG A 107 -1.15 5.70 -42.94
C ARG A 107 -2.44 5.46 -43.71
N ARG A 108 -3.59 5.58 -43.04
CA ARG A 108 -4.91 5.59 -43.67
C ARG A 108 -5.94 6.36 -42.86
N ASP A 109 -6.76 7.16 -43.54
CA ASP A 109 -7.89 7.87 -42.93
C ASP A 109 -8.98 6.90 -42.47
N VAL A 110 -9.58 7.18 -41.32
CA VAL A 110 -10.64 6.37 -40.73
C VAL A 110 -11.97 6.70 -41.41
N ARG A 111 -12.60 5.69 -42.03
CA ARG A 111 -13.94 5.87 -42.62
C ARG A 111 -15.00 5.95 -41.52
N HIS A 112 -16.00 6.82 -41.74
CA HIS A 112 -17.04 7.15 -40.75
C HIS A 112 -16.47 7.70 -39.44
N ALA A 113 -15.32 8.38 -39.49
CA ALA A 113 -14.81 9.12 -38.35
C ALA A 113 -15.77 10.27 -37.97
N PRO A 114 -15.74 10.75 -36.71
CA PRO A 114 -16.69 11.76 -36.22
C PRO A 114 -16.60 13.08 -37.01
N GLU A 115 -17.62 13.94 -36.87
CA GLU A 115 -17.76 15.17 -37.68
C GLU A 115 -16.55 16.11 -37.61
N HIS A 116 -15.81 16.11 -36.49
CA HIS A 116 -14.58 16.90 -36.34
C HIS A 116 -13.47 16.54 -37.34
N CYS A 117 -13.55 15.38 -38.00
CA CYS A 117 -12.63 14.95 -39.06
C CYS A 117 -13.05 15.42 -40.47
N SER A 118 -14.24 16.03 -40.61
CA SER A 118 -14.88 16.32 -41.90
C SER A 118 -14.82 17.81 -42.27
N SER A 119 -13.62 18.39 -42.38
CA SER A 119 -13.41 19.64 -43.14
C SER A 119 -11.97 19.79 -43.60
N GLY A 120 -11.77 19.80 -44.92
CA GLY A 120 -10.48 20.15 -45.53
C GLY A 120 -10.10 21.59 -45.20
N GLY A 121 -9.07 21.76 -44.39
CA GLY A 121 -8.45 23.02 -44.05
C GLY A 121 -7.39 22.75 -43.00
N GLY A 122 -6.12 23.01 -43.33
CA GLY A 122 -4.96 22.76 -42.46
C GLY A 122 -4.94 23.66 -41.22
N GLY A 123 -5.89 23.47 -40.31
CA GLY A 123 -5.73 23.83 -38.92
C GLY A 123 -5.03 22.68 -38.21
N THR A 124 -3.99 22.98 -37.45
CA THR A 124 -3.50 22.06 -36.43
C THR A 124 -4.70 21.60 -35.58
N PRO A 125 -4.85 20.30 -35.29
CA PRO A 125 -5.85 19.84 -34.33
C PRO A 125 -5.68 20.62 -33.03
N PRO A 126 -6.76 20.87 -32.25
CA PRO A 126 -6.55 21.28 -30.88
C PRO A 126 -5.63 20.24 -30.20
N PRO A 127 -4.70 20.67 -29.35
CA PRO A 127 -3.85 19.74 -28.62
C PRO A 127 -4.72 18.67 -27.94
N PRO A 128 -4.21 17.43 -27.72
CA PRO A 128 -4.89 16.49 -26.84
C PRO A 128 -5.29 17.23 -25.56
N PRO A 129 -6.47 16.96 -24.97
CA PRO A 129 -6.81 17.55 -23.67
C PRO A 129 -5.60 17.30 -22.76
N THR A 130 -5.08 18.38 -22.18
CA THR A 130 -3.98 18.29 -21.23
C THR A 130 -4.37 17.26 -20.20
N ALA A 131 -3.48 16.28 -19.94
CA ALA A 131 -3.71 15.32 -18.89
C ALA A 131 -3.92 16.12 -17.60
N ASN A 132 -5.11 16.00 -17.01
CA ASN A 132 -5.50 16.84 -15.89
C ASN A 132 -4.48 16.71 -14.75
N LEU A 133 -3.85 17.83 -14.40
CA LEU A 133 -2.90 17.92 -13.31
C LEU A 133 -3.65 18.18 -11.99
N PRO A 134 -3.11 17.77 -10.83
CA PRO A 134 -3.68 18.17 -9.57
C PRO A 134 -3.54 19.69 -9.38
N PRO A 135 -4.46 20.33 -8.64
CA PRO A 135 -4.33 21.73 -8.28
C PRO A 135 -3.07 22.00 -7.44
N GLU A 136 -2.64 23.25 -7.38
CA GLU A 136 -1.62 23.74 -6.45
C GLU A 136 -2.30 24.56 -5.35
N CYS A 137 -1.98 24.32 -4.07
CA CYS A 137 -2.54 25.10 -2.95
C CYS A 137 -1.58 25.30 -1.79
N GLN A 138 -1.86 26.35 -1.01
CA GLN A 138 -1.12 26.74 0.19
C GLN A 138 -2.02 27.50 1.18
N ILE A 139 -1.66 27.47 2.46
CA ILE A 139 -2.24 28.34 3.49
C ILE A 139 -1.36 29.59 3.59
N VAL A 140 -1.94 30.78 3.39
CA VAL A 140 -1.22 32.08 3.37
C VAL A 140 -1.43 32.91 4.63
N ALA A 141 -2.47 32.61 5.41
CA ALA A 141 -2.66 33.17 6.74
C ALA A 141 -3.19 32.09 7.72
N PRO A 142 -2.76 32.11 8.99
CA PRO A 142 -1.76 33.02 9.57
C PRO A 142 -0.34 32.76 9.03
N ALA A 143 0.54 33.77 9.03
CA ALA A 143 1.91 33.58 8.50
C ALA A 143 2.83 32.77 9.45
N ALA A 144 2.51 32.74 10.74
CA ALA A 144 3.27 31.99 11.73
C ALA A 144 2.75 30.55 11.83
N ASP A 145 3.62 29.56 11.62
CA ASP A 145 3.33 28.14 11.82
C ASP A 145 4.39 27.52 12.75
N PRO A 146 4.03 27.12 13.99
CA PRO A 146 2.70 27.14 14.58
C PRO A 146 2.23 28.55 14.99
N VAL A 147 0.92 28.79 15.01
CA VAL A 147 0.30 29.93 15.71
C VAL A 147 -0.16 29.50 17.10
N GLN A 148 0.14 30.30 18.12
CA GLN A 148 -0.31 30.03 19.50
C GLN A 148 -1.35 31.04 19.95
N ILE A 149 -2.48 30.55 20.47
CA ILE A 149 -3.61 31.35 20.94
C ILE A 149 -4.13 30.85 22.29
N GLY A 150 -4.88 31.69 23.00
CA GLY A 150 -5.64 31.25 24.18
C GLY A 150 -6.91 30.47 23.79
N LEU A 151 -7.50 29.75 24.74
CA LEU A 151 -8.79 29.08 24.57
C LEU A 151 -9.91 30.08 24.24
N GLY A 152 -10.80 29.72 23.32
CA GLY A 152 -11.93 30.54 22.88
C GLY A 152 -11.51 31.74 22.01
N ARG A 153 -10.28 31.75 21.49
CA ARG A 153 -9.79 32.80 20.59
C ARG A 153 -9.98 32.40 19.14
N THR A 154 -10.01 33.40 18.27
CA THR A 154 -10.16 33.22 16.82
C THR A 154 -8.84 33.29 16.09
N VAL A 155 -8.72 32.56 14.99
CA VAL A 155 -7.64 32.66 14.00
C VAL A 155 -8.24 33.02 12.65
N ASP A 156 -7.62 33.97 11.96
CA ASP A 156 -7.97 34.33 10.58
C ASP A 156 -7.18 33.42 9.63
N PHE A 157 -7.90 32.63 8.82
CA PHE A 157 -7.30 31.79 7.79
C PHE A 157 -7.52 32.38 6.41
N ALA A 158 -6.52 32.18 5.54
CA ALA A 158 -6.60 32.50 4.12
C ALA A 158 -5.84 31.43 3.35
N GLY A 159 -6.47 30.89 2.32
CA GLY A 159 -5.92 29.88 1.42
C GLY A 159 -5.70 30.46 0.03
N SER A 160 -4.69 29.97 -0.67
CA SER A 160 -4.44 30.30 -2.08
C SER A 160 -4.36 29.00 -2.86
N ALA A 161 -5.03 28.94 -4.01
CA ALA A 161 -4.98 27.80 -4.89
C ALA A 161 -5.11 28.20 -6.36
N SER A 162 -4.58 27.34 -7.23
CA SER A 162 -4.70 27.48 -8.68
C SER A 162 -4.73 26.11 -9.34
N ASP A 163 -5.55 26.00 -10.37
CA ASP A 163 -5.58 24.85 -11.26
C ASP A 163 -4.63 25.12 -12.45
N PRO A 164 -3.69 24.22 -12.78
CA PRO A 164 -2.78 24.42 -13.91
C PRO A 164 -3.51 24.60 -15.26
N GLU A 165 -4.70 24.01 -15.40
CA GLU A 165 -5.57 24.08 -16.56
C GLU A 165 -6.59 25.24 -16.48
N GLY A 166 -6.68 25.91 -15.32
CA GLY A 166 -7.64 26.98 -15.05
C GLY A 166 -9.07 26.48 -14.81
N GLY A 167 -9.24 25.20 -14.51
CA GLY A 167 -10.50 24.57 -14.12
C GLY A 167 -11.07 25.12 -12.81
N PRO A 168 -12.38 24.89 -12.55
CA PRO A 168 -13.01 25.33 -11.32
C PRO A 168 -12.52 24.49 -10.14
N LEU A 169 -12.33 25.16 -9.00
CA LEU A 169 -11.86 24.54 -7.77
C LEU A 169 -12.93 24.54 -6.69
N SER A 170 -12.97 23.46 -5.93
CA SER A 170 -13.74 23.32 -4.70
C SER A 170 -12.79 23.32 -3.50
N TYR A 171 -13.23 23.92 -2.40
CA TYR A 171 -12.39 24.14 -1.21
C TYR A 171 -13.03 23.48 0.00
N GLU A 172 -12.20 23.00 0.90
CA GLU A 172 -12.60 22.45 2.18
C GLU A 172 -11.52 22.74 3.23
N TRP A 173 -11.97 23.20 4.39
CA TRP A 173 -11.13 23.36 5.57
C TRP A 173 -11.54 22.36 6.64
N ASP A 174 -10.55 21.68 7.23
CA ASP A 174 -10.72 20.89 8.44
C ASP A 174 -9.82 21.45 9.54
N PHE A 175 -10.38 21.71 10.72
CA PHE A 175 -9.63 22.18 11.89
C PHE A 175 -9.31 21.06 12.87
N SER A 176 -9.43 19.79 12.46
CA SER A 176 -9.04 18.59 13.20
C SER A 176 -9.60 18.55 14.62
N GLY A 177 -10.89 18.87 14.72
CA GLY A 177 -11.62 18.92 15.98
C GLY A 177 -11.32 20.12 16.88
N GLY A 178 -10.46 21.07 16.49
CA GLY A 178 -10.23 22.32 17.23
C GLY A 178 -11.32 23.36 17.05
N ALA A 179 -12.06 23.27 15.95
CA ALA A 179 -13.28 24.01 15.66
C ALA A 179 -14.26 23.12 14.87
N ASP A 180 -15.56 23.26 15.13
CA ASP A 180 -16.61 22.54 14.41
C ASP A 180 -16.89 23.11 13.01
N ALA A 181 -16.34 24.29 12.70
CA ALA A 181 -16.50 24.90 11.39
C ALA A 181 -15.89 24.02 10.27
N ARG A 182 -16.57 23.93 9.13
CA ARG A 182 -16.04 23.34 7.87
C ARG A 182 -16.29 24.28 6.67
N PRO A 183 -15.61 25.44 6.60
CA PRO A 183 -15.79 26.38 5.51
C PRO A 183 -15.38 25.79 4.15
N THR A 184 -16.10 26.17 3.10
CA THR A 184 -15.85 25.75 1.71
C THR A 184 -15.42 26.92 0.82
N VAL A 185 -14.70 27.88 1.40
CA VAL A 185 -14.18 29.09 0.73
C VAL A 185 -12.69 29.25 1.04
N PRO A 186 -11.90 29.87 0.15
CA PRO A 186 -10.47 30.06 0.39
C PRO A 186 -10.19 30.97 1.60
N ASP A 187 -11.00 32.01 1.80
CA ASP A 187 -10.87 32.97 2.90
C ASP A 187 -12.10 32.90 3.82
N PRO A 188 -12.11 32.01 4.84
CA PRO A 188 -13.23 31.91 5.76
C PRO A 188 -13.33 33.12 6.72
N ALA A 189 -14.50 33.26 7.36
CA ALA A 189 -14.63 34.14 8.52
C ALA A 189 -13.72 33.67 9.68
N PRO A 190 -13.37 34.54 10.64
CA PRO A 190 -12.50 34.18 11.77
C PRO A 190 -12.99 32.90 12.48
N VAL A 191 -12.11 31.90 12.57
CA VAL A 191 -12.45 30.57 13.10
C VAL A 191 -12.15 30.55 14.59
N THR A 192 -13.17 30.28 15.42
CA THR A 192 -13.00 30.18 16.87
C THR A 192 -12.54 28.80 17.26
N PHE A 193 -11.45 28.70 18.02
CA PHE A 193 -11.01 27.46 18.65
C PHE A 193 -11.50 27.40 20.09
N ASP A 194 -12.50 26.55 20.33
CA ASP A 194 -13.16 26.39 21.62
C ASP A 194 -12.67 25.17 22.42
N ARG A 195 -11.75 24.40 21.85
CA ARG A 195 -11.10 23.26 22.50
C ARG A 195 -9.61 23.52 22.68
N PRO A 196 -9.02 23.23 23.85
CA PRO A 196 -7.59 23.36 24.07
C PRO A 196 -6.84 22.21 23.39
N GLY A 197 -5.59 22.42 23.01
CA GLY A 197 -4.77 21.40 22.35
C GLY A 197 -4.02 21.93 21.14
N ARG A 198 -3.44 21.02 20.36
CA ARG A 198 -2.70 21.35 19.14
C ARG A 198 -3.40 20.73 17.93
N PHE A 199 -3.87 21.58 17.03
CA PHE A 199 -4.68 21.21 15.90
C PHE A 199 -3.90 21.41 14.59
N GLN A 200 -3.77 20.36 13.79
CA GLN A 200 -3.26 20.45 12.42
C GLN A 200 -4.44 20.81 11.52
N VAL A 201 -4.52 22.05 11.08
CA VAL A 201 -5.55 22.53 10.17
C VAL A 201 -5.21 22.08 8.76
N HIS A 202 -6.15 21.47 8.07
CA HIS A 202 -6.03 21.04 6.68
C HIS A 202 -6.80 21.98 5.76
N PHE A 203 -6.16 22.38 4.67
CA PHE A 203 -6.79 23.08 3.55
C PHE A 203 -6.70 22.20 2.31
N HIS A 204 -7.86 21.79 1.85
CA HIS A 204 -8.04 20.84 0.78
C HIS A 204 -8.67 21.52 -0.42
N VAL A 205 -8.11 21.29 -1.61
CA VAL A 205 -8.65 21.85 -2.85
C VAL A 205 -8.76 20.76 -3.89
N THR A 206 -9.95 20.60 -4.47
CA THR A 206 -10.25 19.57 -5.46
C THR A 206 -10.71 20.22 -6.76
N ASP A 207 -10.15 19.78 -7.89
CA ASP A 207 -10.57 20.22 -9.22
C ASP A 207 -11.84 19.50 -9.71
N ASP A 208 -12.29 19.82 -10.92
CA ASP A 208 -13.49 19.24 -11.54
C ASP A 208 -13.32 17.79 -12.05
N HIS A 209 -12.12 17.23 -11.93
CA HIS A 209 -11.79 15.86 -12.30
C HIS A 209 -11.49 14.97 -11.08
N GLY A 210 -11.57 15.54 -9.87
CA GLY A 210 -11.37 14.83 -8.61
C GLY A 210 -9.91 14.74 -8.15
N ASN A 211 -8.95 15.42 -8.80
CA ASN A 211 -7.60 15.51 -8.24
C ASN A 211 -7.57 16.55 -7.12
N ARG A 212 -6.73 16.30 -6.11
CA ARG A 212 -6.68 17.11 -4.88
C ARG A 212 -5.26 17.59 -4.57
N CYS A 213 -5.17 18.74 -3.92
CA CYS A 213 -3.99 19.17 -3.18
C CYS A 213 -4.34 19.44 -1.72
N ASP A 214 -3.33 19.34 -0.86
CA ASP A 214 -3.46 19.45 0.58
C ASP A 214 -2.38 20.39 1.14
N ALA A 215 -2.78 21.38 1.93
CA ALA A 215 -1.89 22.23 2.71
C ALA A 215 -2.23 22.12 4.20
N THR A 216 -1.24 22.28 5.08
CA THR A 216 -1.44 22.17 6.53
C THR A 216 -0.87 23.35 7.30
N HIS A 217 -1.47 23.66 8.45
CA HIS A 217 -1.03 24.70 9.36
C HIS A 217 -1.28 24.28 10.81
N THR A 218 -0.38 24.57 11.75
CA THR A 218 -0.61 24.23 13.15
C THR A 218 -1.18 25.39 13.97
N VAL A 219 -2.29 25.15 14.68
CA VAL A 219 -2.80 26.02 15.75
C VAL A 219 -2.59 25.36 17.12
N ILE A 220 -1.97 26.07 18.05
CA ILE A 220 -1.81 25.66 19.44
C ILE A 220 -2.75 26.52 20.30
N VAL A 221 -3.69 25.88 20.98
CA VAL A 221 -4.68 26.52 21.85
C VAL A 221 -4.34 26.20 23.30
N GLY A 222 -3.94 27.22 24.05
CA GLY A 222 -3.44 27.10 25.41
C GLY A 222 -1.91 27.14 25.50
N ASN A 223 -1.37 26.70 26.63
CA ASN A 223 0.06 26.56 26.84
C ASN A 223 0.38 25.06 26.89
N PRO A 224 1.17 24.50 25.95
CA PRO A 224 1.63 23.13 26.11
C PRO A 224 2.51 23.01 27.36
N PRO A 225 2.71 21.79 27.90
CA PRO A 225 3.72 21.55 28.91
C PRO A 225 5.06 22.17 28.51
N PRO A 226 5.85 22.71 29.45
CA PRO A 226 7.26 22.94 29.18
C PRO A 226 7.83 21.61 28.70
N THR A 227 8.34 21.57 27.49
CA THR A 227 9.05 20.41 26.95
C THR A 227 10.33 20.22 27.77
N THR A 228 10.24 19.53 28.90
CA THR A 228 11.41 18.93 29.52
C THR A 228 12.00 17.97 28.50
N ALA A 229 13.32 17.94 28.38
CA ALA A 229 14.00 17.03 27.47
C ALA A 229 13.44 15.61 27.68
N MET A 230 12.83 15.07 26.63
CA MET A 230 12.33 13.71 26.65
C MET A 230 13.46 12.77 27.08
N VAL A 231 13.18 11.82 27.97
CA VAL A 231 14.11 10.70 28.19
C VAL A 231 14.35 10.01 26.83
N PRO A 232 15.60 9.63 26.50
CA PRO A 232 15.89 8.95 25.24
C PRO A 232 14.98 7.74 25.06
N GLN A 233 14.39 7.63 23.87
CA GLN A 233 13.62 6.46 23.47
C GLN A 233 14.53 5.21 23.49
N GLN A 234 13.96 4.03 23.71
CA GLN A 234 14.70 2.77 23.51
C GLN A 234 15.29 2.70 22.09
N PRO A 235 16.36 1.93 21.82
CA PRO A 235 16.96 1.87 20.49
C PRO A 235 15.94 1.56 19.39
N ALA A 236 15.92 2.37 18.33
CA ALA A 236 15.00 2.17 17.23
C ALA A 236 15.38 1.00 16.33
N PRO A 237 14.42 0.34 15.65
CA PRO A 237 14.74 -0.67 14.65
C PRO A 237 15.81 -0.18 13.67
N GLY A 238 16.89 -0.97 13.53
CA GLY A 238 18.04 -0.62 12.68
C GLY A 238 19.16 0.12 13.41
N GLU A 239 18.93 0.64 14.62
CA GLU A 239 19.96 1.29 15.45
C GLU A 239 20.80 0.26 16.23
N PRO A 240 22.04 0.59 16.62
CA PRO A 240 22.86 -0.26 17.48
C PRO A 240 22.13 -0.65 18.76
N GLY A 241 22.07 -1.96 19.06
CA GLY A 241 21.40 -2.48 20.25
C GLY A 241 19.90 -2.74 20.09
N SER A 242 19.32 -2.50 18.91
CA SER A 242 17.91 -2.83 18.62
C SER A 242 17.65 -4.30 18.30
N GLY A 243 18.69 -5.11 18.12
CA GLY A 243 18.54 -6.55 17.91
C GLY A 243 19.86 -7.22 17.56
N ASP A 244 19.80 -8.54 17.33
CA ASP A 244 20.96 -9.36 17.01
C ASP A 244 20.99 -9.85 15.56
N GLY A 245 19.96 -9.54 14.77
CA GLY A 245 19.82 -9.96 13.36
C GLY A 245 19.42 -11.42 13.16
N ASN A 246 19.38 -12.23 14.22
CA ASN A 246 18.97 -13.63 14.18
C ASN A 246 17.54 -13.84 14.70
N HIS A 247 16.96 -12.83 15.33
CA HIS A 247 15.60 -12.84 15.83
C HIS A 247 14.74 -11.78 15.14
N VAL A 248 13.43 -11.97 15.22
CA VAL A 248 12.45 -10.95 14.84
C VAL A 248 11.25 -11.04 15.79
N VAL A 249 10.63 -9.90 16.04
CA VAL A 249 9.35 -9.81 16.75
C VAL A 249 8.33 -9.25 15.76
N LEU A 250 7.18 -9.90 15.66
CA LEU A 250 6.10 -9.56 14.75
C LEU A 250 4.89 -9.08 15.56
N PRO A 251 4.88 -7.80 15.99
CA PRO A 251 3.77 -7.23 16.74
C PRO A 251 2.63 -6.80 15.81
N ALA A 252 1.40 -6.92 16.29
CA ALA A 252 0.19 -6.40 15.67
C ALA A 252 -0.80 -5.96 16.74
N ASN A 253 -1.72 -5.07 16.36
CA ASN A 253 -2.83 -4.67 17.20
C ASN A 253 -4.11 -5.39 16.75
N ASP A 254 -4.80 -6.05 17.67
CA ASP A 254 -5.88 -7.01 17.36
C ASP A 254 -7.25 -6.36 17.16
N LEU A 255 -7.41 -5.09 17.54
CA LEU A 255 -8.63 -4.29 17.37
C LEU A 255 -8.62 -3.49 16.06
N GLY A 256 -7.44 -3.06 15.65
CA GLY A 256 -7.24 -2.05 14.62
C GLY A 256 -7.66 -0.64 15.05
N MET A 257 -8.00 0.25 14.10
CA MET A 257 -8.66 1.53 14.33
C MET A 257 -9.88 1.28 15.21
N HIS A 258 -9.76 1.63 16.48
CA HIS A 258 -10.90 1.72 17.36
C HIS A 258 -11.27 3.19 17.56
N CYS A 259 -12.57 3.42 17.77
CA CYS A 259 -13.09 4.74 18.06
C CYS A 259 -12.90 5.02 19.55
N ALA A 260 -12.31 6.15 19.90
CA ALA A 260 -12.42 6.72 21.23
C ALA A 260 -13.50 7.80 21.19
N ASP A 261 -14.15 8.05 22.33
CA ASP A 261 -15.11 9.14 22.44
C ASP A 261 -14.41 10.44 22.87
N LEU A 262 -14.83 11.57 22.30
CA LEU A 262 -14.42 12.90 22.79
C LEU A 262 -14.94 13.17 24.21
N SER A 263 -16.08 12.57 24.55
CA SER A 263 -16.60 12.49 25.91
C SER A 263 -17.22 11.12 26.16
N SER A 264 -16.85 10.51 27.28
CA SER A 264 -17.17 9.13 27.62
C SER A 264 -18.53 8.95 28.32
N TYR A 265 -19.15 10.05 28.77
CA TYR A 265 -20.40 10.01 29.54
C TYR A 265 -21.54 10.76 28.84
N PRO A 266 -22.79 10.25 28.86
CA PRO A 266 -23.26 9.05 29.59
C PRO A 266 -23.04 7.72 28.85
N PHE A 267 -22.33 7.73 27.73
CA PHE A 267 -22.14 6.58 26.87
C PHE A 267 -20.75 6.65 26.22
N SER A 268 -20.06 5.51 26.21
CA SER A 268 -18.83 5.32 25.46
C SER A 268 -19.02 4.19 24.44
N VAL A 269 -18.65 4.44 23.18
CA VAL A 269 -18.73 3.46 22.09
C VAL A 269 -17.75 2.32 22.36
N LEU A 270 -16.48 2.68 22.59
CA LEU A 270 -15.43 1.76 22.99
C LEU A 270 -14.50 2.49 23.97
N PRO A 271 -14.01 1.79 24.99
CA PRO A 271 -13.01 2.39 25.87
C PRO A 271 -11.68 2.57 25.10
N PRO A 272 -10.82 3.53 25.49
CA PRO A 272 -9.61 3.90 24.74
C PRO A 272 -8.46 2.89 24.95
N PHE A 273 -8.72 1.59 24.82
CA PHE A 273 -7.76 0.53 25.10
C PHE A 273 -7.36 -0.22 23.85
N ASN A 274 -6.07 -0.44 23.71
CA ASN A 274 -5.48 -1.26 22.66
C ASN A 274 -4.92 -2.56 23.24
N THR A 275 -5.03 -3.64 22.48
CA THR A 275 -4.30 -4.88 22.74
C THR A 275 -3.23 -5.07 21.66
N VAL A 276 -2.03 -5.43 22.09
CA VAL A 276 -0.91 -5.73 21.19
C VAL A 276 -0.51 -7.19 21.38
N ASN A 277 -0.64 -7.98 20.32
CA ASN A 277 -0.14 -9.34 20.26
C ASN A 277 1.18 -9.37 19.50
N ALA A 278 2.09 -10.27 19.87
CA ALA A 278 3.37 -10.37 19.20
C ALA A 278 3.92 -11.80 19.19
N HIS A 279 4.30 -12.26 18.00
CA HIS A 279 5.12 -13.46 17.84
C HIS A 279 6.60 -13.08 17.95
N ALA A 280 7.33 -13.73 18.85
CA ALA A 280 8.79 -13.68 18.85
C ALA A 280 9.33 -14.94 18.19
N LEU A 281 10.30 -14.80 17.27
CA LEU A 281 10.87 -15.95 16.59
C LEU A 281 12.37 -15.83 16.35
N ARG A 282 13.03 -16.98 16.35
CA ARG A 282 14.39 -17.15 15.86
C ARG A 282 14.36 -17.49 14.39
N ARG A 283 15.08 -16.71 13.59
CA ARG A 283 15.24 -16.92 12.15
C ARG A 283 16.02 -18.20 11.88
N GLY A 284 15.74 -18.84 10.75
CA GLY A 284 16.42 -20.06 10.32
C GLY A 284 15.88 -20.61 9.02
N SER A 285 16.42 -21.73 8.53
CA SER A 285 15.78 -22.44 7.41
C SER A 285 14.38 -22.93 7.78
N GLU A 286 14.25 -23.34 9.04
CA GLU A 286 12.99 -23.59 9.73
C GLU A 286 12.93 -22.61 10.92
N PRO A 287 12.19 -21.50 10.78
CA PRO A 287 12.05 -20.52 11.85
C PRO A 287 11.37 -21.14 13.08
N GLN A 288 11.73 -20.68 14.27
CA GLN A 288 11.19 -21.20 15.52
C GLN A 288 10.50 -20.10 16.32
N LEU A 289 9.22 -20.27 16.64
CA LEU A 289 8.52 -19.45 17.63
C LEU A 289 9.14 -19.63 19.01
N LEU A 290 9.34 -18.51 19.71
CA LEU A 290 9.90 -18.45 21.04
C LEU A 290 8.78 -18.21 22.05
N ASP A 291 8.87 -18.87 23.19
CA ASP A 291 7.92 -18.78 24.29
C ASP A 291 8.49 -17.99 25.48
N ASP A 292 7.68 -17.88 26.52
CA ASP A 292 8.05 -17.23 27.77
C ASP A 292 9.07 -18.02 28.61
N ALA A 293 9.51 -19.21 28.20
CA ALA A 293 10.62 -19.87 28.88
C ALA A 293 11.97 -19.19 28.54
N VAL A 294 12.07 -18.57 27.37
CA VAL A 294 13.34 -18.02 26.85
C VAL A 294 13.32 -16.53 26.57
N VAL A 295 12.15 -15.94 26.29
CA VAL A 295 12.02 -14.52 25.91
C VAL A 295 11.02 -13.78 26.80
N GLU A 296 11.33 -12.51 27.08
CA GLU A 296 10.42 -11.53 27.66
C GLU A 296 10.13 -10.46 26.61
N LEU A 297 8.86 -10.11 26.40
CA LEU A 297 8.50 -8.96 25.58
C LEU A 297 8.23 -7.73 26.44
N ARG A 298 8.72 -6.59 25.97
CA ARG A 298 8.41 -5.26 26.52
C ARG A 298 7.91 -4.32 25.44
N TYR A 299 7.05 -3.39 25.82
CA TYR A 299 6.63 -2.28 24.98
C TYR A 299 7.02 -0.93 25.60
N SER A 300 7.33 0.06 24.77
CA SER A 300 7.61 1.45 25.18
C SER A 300 7.00 2.42 24.18
N ALA A 301 6.84 3.69 24.56
CA ALA A 301 6.28 4.68 23.67
C ALA A 301 7.25 4.97 22.52
N ALA A 302 6.73 5.17 21.31
CA ALA A 302 7.55 5.40 20.14
C ALA A 302 7.12 6.58 19.28
N SER A 303 8.07 7.14 18.55
CA SER A 303 7.85 8.09 17.46
C SER A 303 8.53 7.60 16.19
N ASN A 304 8.08 8.14 15.05
CA ASN A 304 8.64 7.89 13.73
C ASN A 304 9.15 9.21 13.15
N PRO A 305 10.41 9.32 12.70
CA PRO A 305 10.94 10.55 12.09
C PRO A 305 10.17 11.05 10.88
N ASN A 306 9.41 10.16 10.21
CA ASN A 306 8.58 10.48 9.05
C ASN A 306 7.09 10.61 9.39
N ASP A 307 6.70 10.58 10.66
CA ASP A 307 5.31 10.72 11.08
C ASP A 307 4.72 12.03 10.53
N PRO A 308 3.59 11.99 9.78
CA PRO A 308 2.93 13.19 9.27
C PRO A 308 2.55 14.22 10.34
N VAL A 309 2.33 13.78 11.58
CA VAL A 309 2.02 14.64 12.73
C VAL A 309 3.29 15.29 13.31
N GLY A 310 4.45 14.68 13.06
CA GLY A 310 5.78 15.21 13.37
C GLY A 310 6.70 14.17 14.01
N PRO A 311 8.04 14.33 13.84
CA PRO A 311 9.04 13.32 14.20
C PRO A 311 9.12 12.99 15.70
N ASP A 312 8.57 13.85 16.53
CA ASP A 312 8.49 13.75 17.98
C ASP A 312 7.06 13.44 18.48
N SER A 313 6.15 13.06 17.58
CA SER A 313 4.81 12.61 17.98
C SER A 313 4.90 11.29 18.71
N ILE A 314 4.53 11.35 19.99
CA ILE A 314 4.58 10.22 20.90
C ILE A 314 3.37 10.25 21.81
N ASN A 315 2.83 9.08 22.10
CA ASN A 315 1.82 8.94 23.14
C ASN A 315 2.38 8.06 24.25
N SER A 316 2.94 8.67 25.28
CA SER A 316 3.50 7.96 26.44
C SER A 316 2.58 7.98 27.64
N THR A 317 1.56 8.84 27.65
CA THR A 317 0.60 8.97 28.74
C THR A 317 -0.80 9.29 28.23
N SER A 318 -1.79 8.71 28.90
CA SER A 318 -3.22 8.98 28.79
C SER A 318 -3.68 10.08 29.76
N GLN A 319 -2.81 10.60 30.63
CA GLN A 319 -3.16 11.70 31.53
C GLN A 319 -3.38 12.99 30.78
N ASN A 320 -4.34 13.78 31.23
CA ASN A 320 -4.50 15.16 30.82
C ASN A 320 -3.34 16.03 31.34
N TYR A 321 -3.06 17.16 30.67
CA TYR A 321 -2.07 18.13 31.15
C TYR A 321 -2.77 19.37 31.73
N PRO A 322 -2.36 19.91 32.90
CA PRO A 322 -1.34 19.35 33.81
C PRO A 322 -1.77 18.01 34.40
N VAL A 323 -0.78 17.20 34.78
CA VAL A 323 -0.97 15.86 35.37
C VAL A 323 -2.03 15.89 36.48
N GLY A 324 -3.05 15.04 36.36
CA GLY A 324 -4.18 14.95 37.29
C GLY A 324 -5.32 15.95 37.04
N ALA A 325 -5.28 16.76 35.98
CA ALA A 325 -6.40 17.63 35.61
C ALA A 325 -7.58 16.80 35.04
N SER A 326 -8.80 17.24 35.35
CA SER A 326 -9.99 16.80 34.60
C SER A 326 -9.96 17.35 33.17
N ALA A 327 -10.71 16.75 32.25
CA ALA A 327 -10.79 17.21 30.86
C ALA A 327 -11.16 18.70 30.78
N ASP A 328 -12.17 19.15 31.54
CA ASP A 328 -12.61 20.55 31.57
C ASP A 328 -11.55 21.55 32.08
N ALA A 329 -10.59 21.07 32.88
CA ALA A 329 -9.54 21.91 33.47
C ALA A 329 -8.20 21.78 32.74
N ALA A 330 -8.13 20.91 31.73
CA ALA A 330 -6.89 20.56 31.06
C ALA A 330 -6.51 21.55 29.95
N GLN A 331 -5.20 21.75 29.79
CA GLN A 331 -4.57 22.45 28.66
C GLN A 331 -4.29 21.49 27.50
N ILE A 332 -4.03 20.21 27.79
CA ILE A 332 -4.07 19.12 26.80
C ILE A 332 -5.07 18.11 27.31
N VAL A 333 -6.16 17.93 26.56
CA VAL A 333 -7.18 16.93 26.84
C VAL A 333 -6.81 15.65 26.10
N LYS A 334 -6.45 14.61 26.84
CA LYS A 334 -6.26 13.25 26.35
C LYS A 334 -7.56 12.45 26.41
N SER A 335 -8.35 12.57 27.46
CA SER A 335 -9.66 11.92 27.60
C SER A 335 -10.37 12.39 28.90
N ASP A 336 -11.70 12.29 28.94
CA ASP A 336 -12.50 12.39 30.16
C ASP A 336 -12.80 11.01 30.78
N PHE A 337 -12.31 9.92 30.21
CA PHE A 337 -12.66 8.54 30.61
C PHE A 337 -12.33 8.23 32.08
N TRP A 338 -11.35 8.91 32.66
CA TRP A 338 -10.94 8.79 34.06
C TRP A 338 -11.43 9.94 34.95
N ASP A 339 -12.23 10.87 34.44
CA ASP A 339 -12.75 11.98 35.23
C ASP A 339 -13.77 11.48 36.25
N SER A 340 -13.71 12.02 37.47
CA SER A 340 -14.69 11.75 38.53
C SER A 340 -16.03 12.41 38.22
N VAL A 341 -17.08 11.60 38.09
CA VAL A 341 -18.44 12.03 37.74
C VAL A 341 -19.52 11.51 38.69
N GLY A 342 -19.24 10.44 39.42
CA GLY A 342 -20.21 9.78 40.29
C GLY A 342 -20.42 10.51 41.63
N PRO A 343 -21.59 10.33 42.27
CA PRO A 343 -21.90 10.97 43.56
C PRO A 343 -20.99 10.52 44.70
N ASN A 344 -20.28 9.39 44.55
CA ASN A 344 -19.32 8.87 45.52
C ASN A 344 -17.86 9.03 45.05
N GLY A 345 -17.62 9.80 43.99
CA GLY A 345 -16.30 10.02 43.40
C GLY A 345 -15.90 8.99 42.35
N GLU A 346 -16.83 8.16 41.87
CA GLU A 346 -16.57 7.21 40.78
C GLU A 346 -16.13 7.93 39.50
N THR A 347 -15.18 7.34 38.79
CA THR A 347 -14.79 7.81 37.45
C THR A 347 -15.81 7.41 36.37
N ASN A 348 -15.72 8.04 35.19
CA ASN A 348 -16.51 7.64 34.02
C ASN A 348 -16.34 6.14 33.72
N ALA A 349 -15.10 5.65 33.69
CA ALA A 349 -14.77 4.23 33.54
C ALA A 349 -15.47 3.36 34.60
N GLU A 350 -15.41 3.74 35.88
CA GLU A 350 -15.99 2.94 36.95
C GLU A 350 -17.52 2.87 36.86
N LEU A 351 -18.18 3.97 36.50
CA LEU A 351 -19.63 3.98 36.29
C LEU A 351 -20.05 3.15 35.06
N LEU A 352 -19.35 3.31 33.93
CA LEU A 352 -19.69 2.62 32.68
C LEU A 352 -19.51 1.10 32.78
N PHE A 353 -18.47 0.66 33.49
CA PHE A 353 -18.12 -0.76 33.61
C PHE A 353 -18.56 -1.40 34.94
N GLY A 354 -19.24 -0.64 35.81
CA GLY A 354 -19.74 -1.14 37.10
C GLY A 354 -18.63 -1.57 38.06
N LEU A 355 -17.51 -0.84 38.08
CA LEU A 355 -16.33 -1.15 38.86
C LEU A 355 -16.33 -0.44 40.22
N PRO A 356 -15.63 -0.98 41.24
CA PRO A 356 -15.46 -0.30 42.51
C PRO A 356 -14.78 1.07 42.37
N PRO A 357 -15.17 2.08 43.17
CA PRO A 357 -14.51 3.39 43.16
C PRO A 357 -13.03 3.29 43.54
N GLY A 358 -12.17 3.99 42.79
CA GLY A 358 -10.72 4.01 42.98
C GLY A 358 -9.98 2.80 42.43
N LEU A 359 -10.61 2.00 41.55
CA LEU A 359 -9.96 0.86 40.89
C LEU A 359 -9.22 1.27 39.62
N VAL A 360 -9.73 2.27 38.90
CA VAL A 360 -9.21 2.64 37.57
C VAL A 360 -8.49 3.98 37.65
N HIS A 361 -7.31 4.05 37.06
CA HIS A 361 -6.46 5.24 37.05
C HIS A 361 -6.02 5.58 35.63
N PRO A 362 -5.79 6.87 35.32
CA PRO A 362 -5.06 7.23 34.13
C PRO A 362 -3.72 6.49 34.06
N ASP A 363 -3.27 6.21 32.84
CA ASP A 363 -2.08 5.41 32.51
C ASP A 363 -2.17 3.94 32.88
N GLU A 364 -3.35 3.47 33.31
CA GLU A 364 -3.61 2.09 33.67
C GLU A 364 -4.86 1.59 32.93
N GLY A 365 -4.68 0.50 32.19
CA GLY A 365 -5.76 -0.21 31.52
C GLY A 365 -6.76 -0.84 32.48
N LEU A 366 -7.92 -1.25 31.95
CA LEU A 366 -8.85 -2.05 32.75
C LEU A 366 -8.25 -3.43 33.09
N PRO A 367 -8.43 -3.90 34.33
CA PRO A 367 -8.00 -5.24 34.71
C PRO A 367 -8.88 -6.30 34.04
N VAL A 368 -8.24 -7.24 33.36
CA VAL A 368 -8.80 -8.45 32.74
C VAL A 368 -7.97 -9.66 33.17
N HIS A 369 -8.38 -10.86 32.73
CA HIS A 369 -7.77 -12.12 33.19
C HIS A 369 -6.25 -12.20 32.98
N HIS A 370 -5.72 -11.71 31.85
CA HIS A 370 -4.29 -11.83 31.55
C HIS A 370 -3.41 -10.71 32.12
N ASN A 371 -3.97 -9.56 32.49
CA ASN A 371 -3.19 -8.36 32.80
C ASN A 371 -3.31 -7.92 34.28
N THR A 372 -3.69 -8.83 35.19
CA THR A 372 -4.01 -8.48 36.58
C THR A 372 -2.84 -7.83 37.33
N ASP A 373 -1.60 -8.12 36.99
CA ASP A 373 -0.39 -7.60 37.61
C ASP A 373 0.40 -6.61 36.71
N HIS A 374 0.41 -6.82 35.39
CA HIS A 374 1.12 -5.96 34.42
C HIS A 374 0.61 -6.02 32.97
N GLY A 375 1.25 -5.25 32.08
CA GLY A 375 0.97 -5.21 30.63
C GLY A 375 -0.24 -4.39 30.22
N ARG A 376 -0.75 -3.57 31.14
CA ARG A 376 -1.82 -2.59 30.92
C ARG A 376 -1.39 -1.14 31.17
N TYR A 377 -0.13 -0.92 31.54
CA TYR A 377 0.35 0.40 31.93
C TYR A 377 0.85 1.18 30.72
N MET A 378 0.66 2.50 30.72
CA MET A 378 1.32 3.36 29.75
C MET A 378 2.80 3.53 30.10
N PRO A 379 3.71 3.60 29.11
CA PRO A 379 5.15 3.77 29.36
C PRO A 379 5.52 5.02 30.19
N GLY A 380 4.68 6.05 30.18
CA GLY A 380 4.87 7.30 30.93
C GLY A 380 4.28 7.31 32.34
N ILE A 381 3.69 6.20 32.82
CA ILE A 381 2.97 6.13 34.12
C ILE A 381 3.79 6.68 35.31
N SER A 382 5.10 6.42 35.35
CA SER A 382 5.96 6.81 36.48
C SER A 382 6.19 8.31 36.59
N VAL A 383 6.37 8.98 35.44
CA VAL A 383 6.61 10.42 35.33
C VAL A 383 5.96 10.90 34.02
N PRO A 384 4.64 11.18 34.05
CA PRO A 384 3.88 11.50 32.84
C PRO A 384 4.53 12.63 32.05
N TYR A 385 4.50 12.52 30.72
CA TYR A 385 5.15 13.42 29.76
C TYR A 385 6.69 13.43 29.78
N GLN A 386 7.37 12.73 30.70
CA GLN A 386 8.82 12.78 30.84
C GLN A 386 9.49 11.41 30.71
N ALA A 387 8.96 10.40 31.39
CA ALA A 387 9.44 9.02 31.34
C ALA A 387 8.76 8.23 30.21
N LYS A 388 9.45 7.20 29.73
CA LYS A 388 8.99 6.30 28.65
C LYS A 388 9.44 4.87 28.97
N ASP A 389 9.31 4.50 30.24
CA ASP A 389 9.85 3.27 30.78
C ASP A 389 9.18 2.06 30.11
N PRO A 390 9.95 1.10 29.59
CA PRO A 390 9.38 -0.08 28.97
C PRO A 390 8.56 -0.90 29.97
N GLN A 391 7.34 -1.24 29.57
CA GLN A 391 6.41 -2.09 30.31
C GLN A 391 6.50 -3.52 29.79
N ALA A 392 6.35 -4.51 30.67
CA ALA A 392 6.29 -5.91 30.27
C ALA A 392 4.93 -6.25 29.64
N PHE A 393 4.90 -7.15 28.67
CA PHE A 393 3.65 -7.73 28.14
C PHE A 393 2.91 -8.51 29.24
N SER A 394 1.59 -8.55 29.19
CA SER A 394 0.73 -9.16 30.22
C SER A 394 0.94 -10.67 30.37
N ALA A 395 0.99 -11.41 29.26
CA ALA A 395 1.08 -12.87 29.29
C ALA A 395 1.63 -13.47 27.99
N PHE A 396 2.04 -14.74 28.05
CA PHE A 396 2.22 -15.61 26.88
C PHE A 396 0.99 -16.52 26.74
N VAL A 397 0.36 -16.51 25.57
CA VAL A 397 -0.82 -17.33 25.28
C VAL A 397 -0.38 -18.55 24.48
N ALA A 398 -0.15 -19.66 25.19
CA ALA A 398 0.40 -20.88 24.62
C ALA A 398 -0.42 -21.49 23.47
N GLU A 399 -1.74 -21.26 23.46
CA GLU A 399 -2.62 -21.71 22.37
C GLU A 399 -2.27 -21.05 21.03
N HIS A 400 -1.88 -19.79 21.05
CA HIS A 400 -1.54 -19.01 19.87
C HIS A 400 -0.02 -18.93 19.62
N GLY A 401 0.80 -19.22 20.63
CA GLY A 401 2.26 -19.11 20.50
C GLY A 401 2.74 -17.65 20.45
N TRP A 402 1.98 -16.72 21.02
CA TRP A 402 2.29 -15.29 21.06
C TRP A 402 2.32 -14.74 22.49
N PHE A 403 2.83 -13.52 22.62
CA PHE A 403 2.70 -12.70 23.81
C PHE A 403 1.61 -11.66 23.60
N THR A 404 0.87 -11.31 24.65
CA THR A 404 -0.18 -10.30 24.61
C THR A 404 0.06 -9.22 25.67
N ALA A 405 -0.18 -7.96 25.29
CA ALA A 405 -0.29 -6.81 26.19
C ALA A 405 -1.71 -6.25 26.03
N GLU A 406 -2.57 -6.56 27.00
CA GLU A 406 -4.00 -6.26 26.91
C GLU A 406 -4.34 -4.98 27.66
N GLY A 407 -5.13 -4.13 27.01
CA GLY A 407 -5.77 -3.00 27.68
C GLY A 407 -4.90 -1.73 27.78
N ILE A 408 -3.90 -1.53 26.93
CA ILE A 408 -3.02 -0.36 26.96
C ILE A 408 -3.85 0.91 26.65
N PRO A 409 -3.94 1.91 27.56
CA PRO A 409 -4.76 3.09 27.33
C PRO A 409 -4.12 4.05 26.33
N MET A 410 -4.62 4.04 25.10
CA MET A 410 -4.13 4.87 24.00
C MET A 410 -5.19 5.89 23.60
N THR A 411 -4.75 7.13 23.41
CA THR A 411 -5.61 8.22 22.94
C THR A 411 -5.13 8.70 21.57
N PRO A 412 -6.01 9.31 20.76
CA PRO A 412 -5.60 9.88 19.48
C PRO A 412 -4.95 11.26 19.66
N VAL A 413 -4.49 11.59 20.87
CA VAL A 413 -3.87 12.87 21.20
C VAL A 413 -2.50 12.56 21.78
N ASP A 414 -1.45 13.05 21.15
CA ASP A 414 -0.07 12.85 21.57
C ASP A 414 0.29 13.72 22.78
N ASP A 415 1.48 13.52 23.33
CA ASP A 415 1.93 14.19 24.56
C ASP A 415 2.10 15.71 24.42
N GLN A 416 2.10 16.23 23.19
CA GLN A 416 2.12 17.66 22.89
C GLN A 416 0.73 18.21 22.54
N GLY A 417 -0.30 17.37 22.64
CA GLY A 417 -1.68 17.72 22.35
C GLY A 417 -2.04 17.65 20.87
N ARG A 418 -1.18 17.06 20.02
CA ARG A 418 -1.48 16.87 18.59
C ARG A 418 -2.40 15.70 18.40
N PHE A 419 -3.38 15.86 17.52
CA PHE A 419 -4.14 14.72 17.05
C PHE A 419 -3.25 13.78 16.21
N ASN A 420 -3.19 12.51 16.59
CA ASN A 420 -2.49 11.44 15.88
C ASN A 420 -3.27 10.13 16.04
N SER A 421 -3.97 9.71 14.98
CA SER A 421 -4.75 8.48 15.04
C SER A 421 -3.94 7.20 14.97
N TYR A 422 -2.63 7.31 14.74
CA TYR A 422 -1.73 6.18 14.53
C TYR A 422 -0.52 6.24 15.48
N PRO A 423 -0.75 6.32 16.81
CA PRO A 423 0.35 6.35 17.76
C PRO A 423 1.13 5.03 17.73
N LEU A 424 2.43 5.11 17.97
CA LEU A 424 3.35 3.97 17.90
C LEU A 424 3.75 3.49 19.29
N LEU A 425 3.83 2.16 19.42
CA LEU A 425 4.58 1.49 20.48
C LEU A 425 5.78 0.78 19.88
N ARG A 426 6.89 0.77 20.62
CA ARG A 426 8.08 -0.02 20.32
C ARG A 426 8.04 -1.31 21.10
N VAL A 427 8.02 -2.45 20.40
CA VAL A 427 8.06 -3.79 21.00
C VAL A 427 9.48 -4.33 20.92
N GLN A 428 10.00 -4.80 22.05
CA GLN A 428 11.32 -5.42 22.16
C GLN A 428 11.20 -6.83 22.72
N ALA A 429 11.88 -7.77 22.07
CA ALA A 429 12.12 -9.11 22.58
C ALA A 429 13.46 -9.15 23.30
N LEU A 430 13.46 -9.54 24.57
CA LEU A 430 14.65 -9.67 25.41
C LEU A 430 14.90 -11.14 25.74
N ASP A 431 16.15 -11.56 25.64
CA ASP A 431 16.57 -12.87 26.15
C ASP A 431 16.45 -12.88 27.69
N LYS A 432 15.67 -13.81 28.25
CA LYS A 432 15.41 -13.85 29.71
C LYS A 432 16.67 -14.12 30.53
N ALA A 433 17.65 -14.84 29.97
CA ALA A 433 18.85 -15.21 30.70
C ALA A 433 19.86 -14.05 30.81
N SER A 434 19.99 -13.25 29.77
CA SER A 434 21.00 -12.18 29.66
C SER A 434 20.43 -10.77 29.75
N GLY A 435 19.13 -10.58 29.54
CA GLY A 435 18.48 -9.27 29.41
C GLY A 435 18.82 -8.54 28.11
N LYS A 436 19.49 -9.20 27.15
CA LYS A 436 19.88 -8.59 25.88
C LYS A 436 18.67 -8.47 24.94
N VAL A 437 18.53 -7.33 24.28
CA VAL A 437 17.57 -7.14 23.18
C VAL A 437 17.95 -8.05 22.00
N LEU A 438 17.04 -8.95 21.64
CA LEU A 438 17.14 -9.86 20.50
C LEU A 438 16.54 -9.24 19.23
N ALA A 439 15.40 -8.58 19.35
CA ALA A 439 14.72 -7.92 18.25
C ALA A 439 13.90 -6.72 18.73
N THR A 440 13.73 -5.72 17.86
CA THR A 440 12.89 -4.55 18.09
C THR A 440 12.05 -4.30 16.85
N THR A 441 10.77 -4.01 17.02
CA THR A 441 9.87 -3.60 15.93
C THR A 441 8.81 -2.66 16.49
N ASP A 442 8.50 -1.60 15.76
CA ASP A 442 7.44 -0.67 16.14
C ASP A 442 6.10 -1.14 15.56
N VAL A 443 5.04 -0.91 16.33
CA VAL A 443 3.67 -1.29 15.99
C VAL A 443 2.76 -0.09 16.18
N VAL A 444 1.82 0.07 15.25
CA VAL A 444 0.77 1.07 15.39
C VAL A 444 -0.30 0.57 16.36
N THR A 445 -0.78 1.47 17.22
CA THR A 445 -1.87 1.24 18.17
C THR A 445 -3.00 2.20 17.86
N PRO A 446 -3.70 1.97 16.76
CA PRO A 446 -4.53 3.00 16.14
C PRO A 446 -5.76 3.31 16.98
N VAL A 447 -6.12 4.58 17.03
CA VAL A 447 -7.28 5.08 17.80
C VAL A 447 -7.72 6.39 17.16
N SER A 448 -9.01 6.69 17.08
CA SER A 448 -9.48 7.95 16.49
C SER A 448 -10.74 8.47 17.19
N TYR A 449 -10.90 9.79 17.27
CA TYR A 449 -12.18 10.42 17.61
C TYR A 449 -13.09 10.59 16.39
N GLU A 450 -12.50 10.52 15.20
CA GLU A 450 -13.20 10.74 13.95
C GLU A 450 -13.64 9.40 13.37
N VAL A 451 -14.94 9.31 13.10
CA VAL A 451 -15.53 8.29 12.24
C VAL A 451 -15.68 8.93 10.87
N ASP A 452 -14.66 8.79 10.01
CA ASP A 452 -14.80 9.19 8.61
C ASP A 452 -15.23 7.97 7.77
N CYS A 453 -16.40 8.08 7.17
CA CYS A 453 -17.02 7.02 6.38
C CYS A 453 -16.82 7.31 4.89
N VAL A 454 -15.65 6.96 4.34
CA VAL A 454 -15.42 6.97 2.88
C VAL A 454 -14.90 5.61 2.39
N ALA A 455 -15.44 4.52 2.94
CA ALA A 455 -15.08 3.15 2.57
C ALA A 455 -15.99 2.54 1.49
N TYR A 456 -16.78 3.35 0.78
CA TYR A 456 -17.64 2.87 -0.29
C TYR A 456 -17.31 3.56 -1.62
N ASP A 457 -17.46 2.82 -2.71
CA ASP A 457 -17.44 3.39 -4.05
C ASP A 457 -18.66 4.32 -4.19
N PRO A 458 -18.48 5.63 -4.43
CA PRO A 458 -19.61 6.56 -4.55
C PRO A 458 -20.58 6.18 -5.69
N ASP A 459 -20.13 5.37 -6.65
CA ASP A 459 -20.95 4.82 -7.73
C ASP A 459 -21.67 3.50 -7.35
N ASP A 460 -21.34 2.90 -6.19
CA ASP A 460 -22.07 1.78 -5.58
C ASP A 460 -22.85 2.25 -4.33
N PRO A 461 -24.09 2.76 -4.50
CA PRO A 461 -24.90 3.26 -3.39
C PRO A 461 -25.31 2.17 -2.38
N ALA A 462 -25.02 0.89 -2.65
CA ALA A 462 -25.34 -0.24 -1.78
C ALA A 462 -24.12 -0.80 -1.05
N ALA A 463 -22.89 -0.37 -1.39
CA ALA A 463 -21.65 -0.95 -0.87
C ALA A 463 -21.65 -2.50 -0.95
N THR A 464 -21.98 -3.04 -2.12
CA THR A 464 -22.25 -4.47 -2.29
C THR A 464 -20.95 -5.27 -2.16
N PRO A 465 -20.84 -6.21 -1.21
CA PRO A 465 -19.64 -7.01 -1.05
C PRO A 465 -19.38 -7.86 -2.29
N LEU A 466 -18.15 -7.84 -2.82
CA LEU A 466 -17.75 -8.77 -3.87
C LEU A 466 -17.58 -10.17 -3.26
N PRO A 467 -18.39 -11.17 -3.62
CA PRO A 467 -18.25 -12.51 -3.07
C PRO A 467 -16.92 -13.12 -3.55
N PRO A 468 -16.07 -13.63 -2.65
CA PRO A 468 -14.81 -14.22 -3.06
C PRO A 468 -15.07 -15.52 -3.83
N VAL A 469 -14.40 -15.66 -4.98
CA VAL A 469 -14.50 -16.87 -5.83
C VAL A 469 -13.78 -18.08 -5.20
N THR A 470 -13.00 -17.85 -4.14
CA THR A 470 -12.22 -18.85 -3.40
C THR A 470 -11.92 -18.37 -1.98
N SER A 471 -11.86 -19.30 -1.02
CA SER A 471 -11.45 -19.03 0.37
C SER A 471 -9.92 -19.05 0.56
N ARG A 472 -9.12 -19.17 -0.52
CA ARG A 472 -7.63 -19.24 -0.46
C ARG A 472 -6.99 -18.07 0.30
N PHE A 473 -7.64 -16.92 0.31
CA PHE A 473 -7.19 -15.68 0.94
C PHE A 473 -8.13 -15.21 2.06
N ALA A 474 -9.06 -16.07 2.48
CA ALA A 474 -9.98 -15.76 3.58
C ALA A 474 -9.37 -16.17 4.92
N GLU A 475 -9.89 -15.57 5.99
CA GLU A 475 -9.71 -15.99 7.36
C GLU A 475 -10.08 -17.47 7.57
N ASN A 476 -9.65 -18.06 8.69
CA ASN A 476 -10.00 -19.44 8.98
C ASN A 476 -11.54 -19.57 9.13
N PRO A 477 -12.17 -20.66 8.64
CA PRO A 477 -13.62 -20.79 8.68
C PRO A 477 -14.21 -20.65 10.08
N GLY A 478 -15.12 -19.68 10.25
CA GLY A 478 -15.80 -19.44 11.53
C GLY A 478 -14.95 -18.72 12.57
N THR A 479 -13.78 -18.19 12.17
CA THR A 479 -12.84 -17.49 13.04
C THR A 479 -12.72 -16.04 12.59
N LEU A 480 -12.52 -15.10 13.53
CA LEU A 480 -12.22 -13.71 13.16
C LEU A 480 -10.81 -13.61 12.57
N TYR A 481 -10.56 -12.59 11.76
CA TYR A 481 -9.23 -12.35 11.18
C TYR A 481 -8.13 -12.26 12.26
N ARG A 482 -8.39 -11.53 13.36
CA ARG A 482 -7.45 -11.38 14.48
C ARG A 482 -7.10 -12.71 15.19
N ASP A 483 -8.02 -13.68 15.13
CA ASP A 483 -7.86 -15.00 15.77
C ASP A 483 -7.41 -16.08 14.76
N SER A 484 -7.24 -15.71 13.49
CA SER A 484 -6.87 -16.64 12.41
C SER A 484 -5.37 -16.82 12.34
N HIS A 485 -4.95 -18.05 12.06
CA HIS A 485 -3.55 -18.45 12.03
C HIS A 485 -3.22 -19.21 10.74
N GLY A 486 -1.93 -19.20 10.36
CA GLY A 486 -1.41 -19.83 9.16
C GLY A 486 0.10 -19.99 9.20
N HIS A 487 0.68 -20.64 8.17
CA HIS A 487 2.11 -20.74 7.91
C HIS A 487 3.04 -20.82 9.15
N GLY A 488 3.13 -22.00 9.75
CA GLY A 488 3.95 -22.21 10.96
C GLY A 488 3.27 -21.79 12.27
N GLY A 489 1.96 -21.52 12.24
CA GLY A 489 1.19 -21.11 13.41
C GLY A 489 1.23 -19.61 13.67
N LEU A 490 1.69 -18.80 12.72
CA LEU A 490 1.65 -17.34 12.82
C LEU A 490 0.22 -16.83 12.67
N GLY A 491 -0.17 -15.88 13.53
CA GLY A 491 -1.40 -15.12 13.38
C GLY A 491 -1.40 -14.33 12.06
N CYS A 492 -2.56 -14.22 11.41
CA CYS A 492 -2.71 -13.48 10.15
C CYS A 492 -2.19 -12.04 10.27
N GLU A 493 -2.49 -11.39 11.40
CA GLU A 493 -2.07 -10.04 11.71
C GLU A 493 -0.55 -9.84 11.75
N SER A 494 0.23 -10.88 12.08
CA SER A 494 1.70 -10.83 12.07
C SER A 494 2.29 -10.64 10.67
N CYS A 495 1.54 -10.98 9.61
CA CYS A 495 1.95 -10.78 8.22
C CYS A 495 1.18 -9.66 7.52
N HIS A 496 -0.10 -9.48 7.84
CA HIS A 496 -1.00 -8.59 7.11
C HIS A 496 -1.26 -7.25 7.82
N GLY A 497 -0.82 -7.10 9.08
CA GLY A 497 -1.10 -5.95 9.92
C GLY A 497 -2.44 -6.08 10.65
N SER A 498 -2.78 -5.02 11.37
CA SER A 498 -3.96 -4.94 12.23
C SER A 498 -5.28 -4.96 11.41
N PRO A 499 -6.42 -5.42 11.98
CA PRO A 499 -7.66 -5.67 11.21
C PRO A 499 -8.30 -4.48 10.48
N HIS A 500 -8.01 -3.25 10.90
CA HIS A 500 -8.55 -2.02 10.31
C HIS A 500 -7.90 -1.57 9.01
N ALA A 501 -6.69 -2.06 8.73
CA ALA A 501 -5.90 -1.61 7.60
C ALA A 501 -5.00 -2.76 7.17
N ILE A 502 -5.50 -3.61 6.28
CA ILE A 502 -4.60 -4.52 5.57
C ILE A 502 -3.64 -3.63 4.78
N TRP A 503 -2.34 -3.73 5.09
CA TRP A 503 -1.31 -2.93 4.45
C TRP A 503 -1.36 -3.03 2.92
N PRO A 504 -0.92 -1.99 2.19
CA PRO A 504 -0.34 -0.75 2.68
C PRO A 504 -1.32 0.43 2.78
N ASN A 505 -1.02 1.38 3.66
CA ASN A 505 -1.61 2.71 3.59
C ASN A 505 -1.09 3.46 2.35
N ARG A 506 -1.97 4.17 1.65
CA ARG A 506 -1.65 4.94 0.43
C ARG A 506 -0.62 6.03 0.71
N ASN A 507 -0.72 6.70 1.86
CA ASN A 507 0.29 7.66 2.32
C ASN A 507 1.57 6.89 2.69
N PRO A 508 2.69 7.08 1.94
CA PRO A 508 3.93 6.35 2.19
C PRO A 508 4.54 6.64 3.57
N ASN A 509 4.20 7.78 4.17
CA ASN A 509 4.73 8.22 5.46
C ASN A 509 3.82 7.83 6.64
N ALA A 510 2.63 7.28 6.40
CA ALA A 510 1.72 6.87 7.47
C ALA A 510 2.39 5.85 8.41
N ASN A 511 2.21 6.05 9.72
CA ASN A 511 2.72 5.14 10.76
C ASN A 511 2.21 3.71 10.59
N ASP A 512 1.04 3.54 9.98
CA ASP A 512 0.49 2.24 9.62
C ASP A 512 1.45 1.42 8.75
N ASN A 513 2.27 2.04 7.89
CA ASN A 513 3.26 1.34 7.07
C ASN A 513 4.57 1.00 7.82
N VAL A 514 4.80 1.53 9.02
CA VAL A 514 6.11 1.49 9.70
C VAL A 514 6.56 0.06 10.01
N THR A 515 5.69 -0.78 10.55
CA THR A 515 6.03 -2.17 10.88
C THR A 515 6.51 -2.93 9.64
N ALA A 516 5.78 -2.84 8.51
CA ALA A 516 6.17 -3.45 7.25
C ALA A 516 7.50 -2.91 6.72
N MET A 517 7.67 -1.58 6.73
CA MET A 517 8.92 -0.93 6.31
C MET A 517 10.12 -1.43 7.13
N GLN A 518 9.96 -1.59 8.45
CA GLN A 518 11.03 -2.06 9.34
C GLN A 518 11.37 -3.54 9.13
N LEU A 519 10.37 -4.38 8.83
CA LEU A 519 10.55 -5.82 8.69
C LEU A 519 11.13 -6.22 7.33
N GLN A 520 10.61 -5.66 6.24
CA GLN A 520 10.95 -6.07 4.86
C GLN A 520 11.51 -4.96 3.96
N GLY A 521 11.62 -3.72 4.46
CA GLY A 521 12.17 -2.59 3.72
C GLY A 521 11.20 -1.92 2.74
N HIS A 522 9.95 -2.37 2.68
CA HIS A 522 8.88 -1.74 1.90
C HIS A 522 7.51 -1.92 2.58
N ARG A 523 6.55 -1.06 2.23
CA ARG A 523 5.17 -1.14 2.72
C ARG A 523 4.42 -2.33 2.12
N GLY A 524 3.34 -2.74 2.78
CA GLY A 524 2.47 -3.83 2.34
C GLY A 524 2.53 -5.04 3.27
N THR A 525 1.68 -6.03 3.03
CA THR A 525 1.75 -7.36 3.65
C THR A 525 3.17 -7.91 3.56
N LEU A 526 3.63 -8.67 4.56
CA LEU A 526 4.95 -9.29 4.54
C LEU A 526 5.04 -10.31 3.40
N LEU A 527 5.89 -10.02 2.40
CA LEU A 527 6.13 -10.88 1.24
C LEU A 527 7.59 -11.38 1.20
N GLU A 528 8.52 -10.69 1.86
CA GLU A 528 9.91 -11.10 1.91
C GLU A 528 10.12 -12.25 2.90
N CYS A 529 10.34 -13.46 2.38
CA CYS A 529 10.54 -14.64 3.23
C CYS A 529 11.73 -14.48 4.18
N THR A 530 12.69 -13.60 3.84
CA THR A 530 13.89 -13.30 4.64
C THR A 530 13.61 -12.61 5.97
N VAL A 531 12.38 -12.14 6.19
CA VAL A 531 11.92 -11.66 7.51
C VAL A 531 12.07 -12.77 8.56
N CYS A 532 11.70 -14.00 8.21
CA CYS A 532 11.74 -15.15 9.13
C CYS A 532 12.77 -16.21 8.70
N HIS A 533 12.92 -16.43 7.40
CA HIS A 533 13.81 -17.45 6.87
C HIS A 533 15.21 -16.90 6.60
N THR A 534 16.25 -17.70 6.80
CA THR A 534 17.61 -17.32 6.41
C THR A 534 17.80 -17.42 4.89
N GLU A 535 18.82 -16.75 4.35
CA GLU A 535 19.15 -16.90 2.93
C GLU A 535 19.45 -18.37 2.58
N GLY A 536 18.99 -18.82 1.41
CA GLY A 536 19.21 -20.21 0.95
C GLY A 536 18.34 -21.27 1.62
N SER A 537 17.29 -20.88 2.36
CA SER A 537 16.37 -21.81 3.04
C SER A 537 15.58 -22.73 2.10
N PHE A 538 15.49 -22.38 0.82
CA PHE A 538 14.65 -23.10 -0.16
C PHE A 538 15.47 -23.65 -1.34
N PRO A 539 16.51 -24.49 -1.11
CA PRO A 539 17.44 -24.92 -2.16
C PRO A 539 16.78 -25.75 -3.28
N LYS A 540 15.57 -26.26 -3.02
CA LYS A 540 14.75 -27.03 -3.97
C LYS A 540 13.55 -26.24 -4.53
N GLY A 541 13.38 -24.97 -4.18
CA GLY A 541 12.12 -24.24 -4.37
C GLY A 541 11.03 -24.74 -3.42
N THR A 542 9.93 -23.99 -3.31
CA THR A 542 8.76 -24.39 -2.50
C THR A 542 7.50 -23.68 -2.97
N LEU A 543 6.34 -24.32 -2.75
CA LEU A 543 5.00 -23.72 -2.81
C LEU A 543 4.30 -23.78 -1.44
N ASP A 544 5.01 -24.16 -0.38
CA ASP A 544 4.47 -24.32 0.97
C ASP A 544 4.45 -22.98 1.76
N GLY A 545 4.68 -21.86 1.07
CA GLY A 545 4.52 -20.53 1.63
C GLY A 545 3.06 -20.20 1.94
N PRO A 546 2.80 -19.10 2.67
CA PRO A 546 1.44 -18.65 2.94
C PRO A 546 0.64 -18.50 1.63
N HIS A 547 -0.63 -18.89 1.62
CA HIS A 547 -1.48 -18.89 0.43
C HIS A 547 -0.93 -19.68 -0.78
N GLY A 548 0.02 -20.60 -0.57
CA GLY A 548 0.70 -21.31 -1.65
C GLY A 548 1.70 -20.44 -2.41
N MET A 549 2.25 -19.41 -1.77
CA MET A 549 3.29 -18.55 -2.33
C MET A 549 4.64 -19.27 -2.41
N HIS A 550 5.50 -18.75 -3.27
CA HIS A 550 6.89 -19.14 -3.41
C HIS A 550 7.81 -17.93 -3.18
N PRO A 551 9.10 -18.14 -2.87
CA PRO A 551 10.08 -17.07 -2.82
C PRO A 551 10.14 -16.32 -4.16
N VAL A 552 10.15 -15.00 -4.09
CA VAL A 552 10.31 -14.13 -5.26
C VAL A 552 11.78 -13.72 -5.37
N ASN A 553 12.32 -13.68 -6.59
CA ASN A 553 13.73 -13.35 -6.84
C ASN A 553 14.74 -14.35 -6.23
N ASP A 554 14.31 -15.58 -5.98
CA ASP A 554 15.16 -16.68 -5.53
C ASP A 554 15.66 -17.52 -6.74
N PRO A 555 16.98 -17.66 -6.94
CA PRO A 555 17.52 -18.44 -8.05
C PRO A 555 17.13 -19.92 -8.03
N ALA A 556 16.93 -20.51 -6.84
CA ALA A 556 16.53 -21.90 -6.73
C ALA A 556 15.09 -22.11 -7.21
N TRP A 557 14.17 -21.18 -6.92
CA TRP A 557 12.83 -21.13 -7.49
C TRP A 557 12.84 -20.90 -9.00
N ILE A 558 13.58 -19.89 -9.47
CA ILE A 558 13.65 -19.52 -10.88
C ILE A 558 14.06 -20.71 -11.76
N SER A 559 14.99 -21.56 -11.31
CA SER A 559 15.41 -22.74 -12.08
C SER A 559 14.47 -23.95 -11.97
N ARG A 560 13.51 -23.96 -11.03
CA ARG A 560 12.72 -25.18 -10.70
C ARG A 560 11.21 -25.02 -10.77
N HIS A 561 10.69 -23.81 -10.92
CA HIS A 561 9.24 -23.57 -10.98
C HIS A 561 8.53 -24.42 -12.05
N GLY A 562 9.22 -24.78 -13.14
CA GLY A 562 8.72 -25.71 -14.15
C GLY A 562 8.38 -27.09 -13.58
N ASP A 563 9.22 -27.65 -12.70
CA ASP A 563 8.97 -28.94 -12.06
C ASP A 563 7.68 -28.90 -11.22
N PHE A 564 7.43 -27.79 -10.52
CA PHE A 564 6.20 -27.61 -9.74
C PHE A 564 4.97 -27.57 -10.65
N PHE A 565 5.06 -26.89 -11.80
CA PHE A 565 3.97 -26.84 -12.77
C PHE A 565 3.68 -28.23 -13.37
N GLU A 566 4.70 -28.98 -13.75
CA GLU A 566 4.52 -30.31 -14.39
C GLU A 566 3.89 -31.36 -13.48
N HIS A 567 4.11 -31.24 -12.17
CA HIS A 567 3.61 -32.21 -11.18
C HIS A 567 2.35 -31.71 -10.44
N ALA A 568 1.89 -30.50 -10.73
CA ALA A 568 0.70 -29.95 -10.11
C ALA A 568 -0.59 -30.62 -10.63
N LYS A 569 -1.58 -30.75 -9.74
CA LYS A 569 -2.95 -31.08 -10.14
C LYS A 569 -3.69 -29.78 -10.44
N GLY A 570 -3.97 -29.53 -11.72
CA GLY A 570 -4.57 -28.28 -12.17
C GLY A 570 -3.54 -27.15 -12.21
N ASP A 571 -4.02 -25.91 -12.11
CA ASP A 571 -3.18 -24.72 -12.22
C ASP A 571 -3.10 -23.98 -10.87
N PRO A 572 -2.06 -24.26 -10.05
CA PRO A 572 -1.89 -23.61 -8.75
C PRO A 572 -1.48 -22.13 -8.88
N CYS A 573 -1.02 -21.73 -10.07
CA CYS A 573 -0.43 -20.43 -10.36
C CYS A 573 -1.48 -19.37 -10.73
N ALA A 574 -2.58 -19.78 -11.40
CA ALA A 574 -3.60 -18.87 -11.89
C ALA A 574 -4.25 -17.99 -10.83
N ALA A 575 -4.33 -18.45 -9.57
CA ALA A 575 -4.90 -17.64 -8.49
C ALA A 575 -4.13 -16.33 -8.27
N CYS A 576 -2.80 -16.34 -8.46
CA CYS A 576 -1.94 -15.17 -8.28
C CYS A 576 -1.53 -14.54 -9.61
N HIS A 577 -1.26 -15.35 -10.62
CA HIS A 577 -0.75 -14.91 -11.93
C HIS A 577 -1.81 -14.81 -13.02
N GLY A 578 -3.08 -15.11 -12.71
CA GLY A 578 -4.20 -15.05 -13.65
C GLY A 578 -4.27 -16.32 -14.49
N ALA A 579 -5.47 -16.63 -14.99
CA ALA A 579 -5.70 -17.79 -15.86
C ALA A 579 -4.98 -17.69 -17.22
N ASP A 580 -4.51 -16.50 -17.59
CA ASP A 580 -3.69 -16.25 -18.77
C ASP A 580 -2.18 -16.18 -18.46
N HIS A 581 -1.80 -16.28 -17.18
CA HIS A 581 -0.42 -16.21 -16.68
C HIS A 581 0.32 -14.90 -17.00
N LEU A 582 -0.43 -13.82 -17.27
CA LEU A 582 0.12 -12.49 -17.55
C LEU A 582 0.27 -11.63 -16.29
N GLY A 583 -0.09 -12.16 -15.13
CA GLY A 583 0.00 -11.50 -13.84
C GLY A 583 -1.30 -10.81 -13.43
N THR A 584 -1.60 -10.82 -12.14
CA THR A 584 -2.71 -10.03 -11.55
C THR A 584 -2.16 -8.95 -10.62
N ARG A 585 -3.01 -8.20 -9.92
CA ARG A 585 -2.54 -7.29 -8.86
C ARG A 585 -1.75 -8.03 -7.77
N LEU A 586 -2.02 -9.32 -7.55
CA LEU A 586 -1.31 -10.16 -6.58
C LEU A 586 0.10 -10.55 -7.04
N ALA A 587 0.40 -10.48 -8.33
CA ALA A 587 1.73 -10.78 -8.89
C ALA A 587 2.61 -9.53 -9.03
N LYS A 588 2.22 -8.38 -8.46
CA LYS A 588 3.00 -7.15 -8.54
C LYS A 588 4.22 -7.22 -7.62
N THR A 589 5.37 -6.77 -8.12
CA THR A 589 6.54 -6.59 -7.26
C THR A 589 6.43 -5.25 -6.50
N PRO A 590 6.58 -5.24 -5.16
CA PRO A 590 6.51 -4.01 -4.37
C PRO A 590 7.76 -3.13 -4.51
N VAL A 591 8.87 -3.70 -4.99
CA VAL A 591 10.18 -3.05 -5.15
C VAL A 591 10.79 -3.43 -6.50
N ASP A 592 11.81 -2.68 -6.92
CA ASP A 592 12.64 -3.05 -8.06
C ASP A 592 13.29 -4.42 -7.83
N ARG A 593 13.23 -5.32 -8.82
CA ARG A 593 13.83 -6.65 -8.76
C ARG A 593 14.63 -6.99 -10.01
N VAL A 594 15.71 -7.74 -9.81
CA VAL A 594 16.55 -8.28 -10.88
C VAL A 594 16.57 -9.80 -10.76
N LEU A 595 15.72 -10.47 -11.54
CA LEU A 595 15.56 -11.92 -11.51
C LEU A 595 16.78 -12.58 -12.15
N LYS A 596 17.43 -13.48 -11.41
CA LYS A 596 18.63 -14.19 -11.85
C LYS A 596 18.48 -15.70 -11.73
N ASP A 597 19.08 -16.44 -12.65
CA ASP A 597 19.23 -17.90 -12.49
C ASP A 597 20.36 -18.25 -11.50
N ARG A 598 20.58 -19.56 -11.26
CA ARG A 598 21.59 -20.07 -10.33
C ARG A 598 23.01 -19.72 -10.76
N GLU A 599 23.23 -19.51 -12.05
CA GLU A 599 24.51 -19.07 -12.62
C GLU A 599 24.70 -17.54 -12.51
N GLY A 600 23.71 -16.82 -11.97
CA GLY A 600 23.74 -15.38 -11.75
C GLY A 600 23.40 -14.56 -13.00
N LYS A 601 22.98 -15.20 -14.10
CA LYS A 601 22.57 -14.51 -15.32
C LYS A 601 21.24 -13.83 -15.09
N VAL A 602 21.17 -12.55 -15.44
CA VAL A 602 19.94 -11.76 -15.39
C VAL A 602 18.96 -12.26 -16.45
N LEU A 603 17.77 -12.66 -16.03
CA LEU A 603 16.69 -13.10 -16.91
C LEU A 603 15.67 -11.99 -17.16
N ALA A 604 15.36 -11.18 -16.13
CA ALA A 604 14.45 -10.06 -16.23
C ALA A 604 14.78 -8.98 -15.19
N THR A 605 14.40 -7.74 -15.49
CA THR A 605 14.45 -6.62 -14.54
C THR A 605 13.05 -6.03 -14.46
N LEU A 606 12.54 -5.89 -13.24
CA LEU A 606 11.19 -5.42 -12.94
C LEU A 606 11.28 -4.17 -12.08
N LYS A 607 10.42 -3.20 -12.35
CA LYS A 607 10.22 -2.01 -11.53
C LYS A 607 9.12 -2.24 -10.50
N ALA A 608 9.20 -1.51 -9.39
CA ALA A 608 8.10 -1.48 -8.41
C ALA A 608 6.76 -1.22 -9.11
N GLY A 609 5.78 -2.09 -8.88
CA GLY A 609 4.46 -2.07 -9.51
C GLY A 609 4.30 -2.97 -10.74
N ASP A 610 5.41 -3.44 -11.35
CA ASP A 610 5.36 -4.39 -12.47
C ASP A 610 4.80 -5.74 -12.03
N GLN A 611 4.06 -6.40 -12.91
CA GLN A 611 3.53 -7.74 -12.69
C GLN A 611 4.52 -8.80 -13.15
N VAL A 612 4.73 -9.82 -12.32
CA VAL A 612 5.51 -11.00 -12.69
C VAL A 612 4.65 -11.89 -13.58
N ALA A 613 4.89 -11.80 -14.90
CA ALA A 613 4.24 -12.64 -15.90
C ALA A 613 5.13 -13.83 -16.31
N CYS A 614 4.54 -14.97 -16.65
CA CYS A 614 5.31 -16.14 -17.10
C CYS A 614 6.00 -15.90 -18.45
N ASN A 615 5.46 -14.98 -19.26
CA ASN A 615 6.04 -14.62 -20.56
C ASN A 615 7.30 -13.74 -20.49
N LEU A 616 7.75 -13.36 -19.28
CA LEU A 616 8.94 -12.53 -19.09
C LEU A 616 10.23 -13.24 -19.53
N CYS A 617 10.32 -14.55 -19.29
CA CYS A 617 11.54 -15.32 -19.51
C CYS A 617 11.41 -16.34 -20.66
N HIS A 618 10.20 -16.85 -20.91
CA HIS A 618 9.94 -17.88 -21.91
C HIS A 618 8.56 -17.69 -22.57
N SER A 619 8.33 -18.31 -23.73
CA SER A 619 7.02 -18.19 -24.42
C SER A 619 5.95 -19.04 -23.75
N LEU A 620 4.77 -18.48 -23.47
CA LEU A 620 3.64 -19.22 -22.89
C LEU A 620 3.21 -20.42 -23.74
N GLU A 621 3.15 -20.25 -25.06
CA GLU A 621 2.77 -21.31 -26.01
C GLU A 621 3.57 -22.60 -25.76
N LYS A 622 4.91 -22.51 -25.73
CA LYS A 622 5.78 -23.67 -25.44
C LYS A 622 5.73 -24.17 -24.00
N SER A 623 5.25 -23.36 -23.05
CA SER A 623 5.25 -23.67 -21.62
C SER A 623 3.96 -24.32 -21.16
N PHE A 624 2.88 -24.12 -21.90
CA PHE A 624 1.55 -24.64 -21.59
C PHE A 624 0.99 -25.57 -22.69
N ASP A 625 1.76 -25.85 -23.76
CA ASP A 625 1.47 -26.92 -24.73
C ASP A 625 1.60 -28.31 -24.06
N LYS A 626 0.51 -28.77 -23.44
CA LYS A 626 0.26 -30.18 -23.14
C LYS A 626 -1.14 -30.60 -23.57
#